data_AF-A0A4R8EB00-F1
#
_entry.id   AF-A0A4R8EB00-F1
#
_cell.length_a   1.000
_cell.length_b   1.000
_cell.length_c   1.000
_cell.angle_alpha   90.00
_cell.angle_beta   90.00
_cell.angle_gamma   90.00
#
_symmetry.space_group_name_H-M   'P 1'
#
loop_
_entity.id
_entity.type
_entity.pdbx_description
1 polymer ?
#
loop_
_entity_poly.entity_id
_entity_poly.type
_entity_poly.pdbx_seq_one_letter_code
_entity_poly.pdbx_strand_id
1 'polypeptide(L)'
;MTSAKSVGRVARPGSPWLLLCPPGTVTIDVRTDPVRAGLASGELPVVLVDQRLFSRRRLRKTARELGVVVEREFVVLPSIERPMVVIDDTAEAIRHFWTAVATVPPGVAVTALPASALLGLVRLLPWRLTGAAAPGRVVVGRRP
;
A
#
# COMPACT_ATOMS: atom_id res chain seq x y z
N MET A 1 -19.69 -28.82 15.80
CA MET A 1 -19.49 -28.26 14.45
C MET A 1 -18.99 -26.83 14.62
N THR A 2 -17.67 -26.65 14.64
CA THR A 2 -17.02 -25.39 15.03
C THR A 2 -17.00 -24.46 13.82
N SER A 3 -17.79 -23.39 13.90
CA SER A 3 -17.88 -22.35 12.86
C SER A 3 -16.51 -21.71 12.64
N ALA A 4 -15.93 -21.91 11.45
CA ALA A 4 -14.73 -21.21 11.02
C ALA A 4 -15.08 -19.72 10.88
N LYS A 5 -14.69 -18.91 11.89
CA LYS A 5 -14.79 -17.45 11.82
C LYS A 5 -14.01 -16.98 10.59
N SER A 6 -14.69 -16.28 9.67
CA SER A 6 -14.04 -15.72 8.48
C SER A 6 -12.95 -14.75 8.91
N VAL A 7 -11.71 -15.08 8.56
CA VAL A 7 -10.54 -14.25 8.82
C VAL A 7 -10.34 -13.36 7.61
N GLY A 8 -10.51 -12.05 7.81
CA GLY A 8 -10.43 -11.04 6.76
C GLY A 8 -11.79 -10.70 6.14
N ARG A 9 -11.93 -9.46 5.69
CA ARG A 9 -13.09 -9.06 4.91
C ARG A 9 -12.89 -9.52 3.48
N VAL A 10 -13.93 -10.14 2.90
CA VAL A 10 -14.02 -10.27 1.44
C VAL A 10 -13.91 -8.85 0.88
N ALA A 11 -12.95 -8.67 -0.02
CA ALA A 11 -12.51 -7.37 -0.46
C ALA A 11 -13.68 -6.59 -1.09
N ARG A 12 -13.82 -5.30 -0.73
CA ARG A 12 -14.89 -4.46 -1.28
C ARG A 12 -14.57 -4.08 -2.73
N PRO A 13 -15.51 -4.23 -3.67
CA PRO A 13 -15.33 -3.72 -5.04
C PRO A 13 -15.18 -2.19 -4.96
N GLY A 14 -14.00 -1.68 -5.28
CA GLY A 14 -13.68 -0.25 -5.23
C GLY A 14 -12.22 0.09 -4.93
N SER A 15 -11.42 -0.86 -4.43
CA SER A 15 -9.97 -0.66 -4.24
C SER A 15 -9.19 -1.04 -5.51
N PRO A 16 -8.43 -0.12 -6.14
CA PRO A 16 -7.83 -0.34 -7.46
C PRO A 16 -6.78 -1.45 -7.49
N TRP A 17 -6.06 -1.69 -6.39
CA TRP A 17 -5.09 -2.79 -6.29
C TRP A 17 -5.75 -4.18 -6.31
N LEU A 18 -7.05 -4.30 -6.02
CA LEU A 18 -7.74 -5.59 -6.12
C LEU A 18 -7.90 -6.04 -7.57
N LEU A 19 -7.89 -5.11 -8.53
CA LEU A 19 -7.86 -5.43 -9.97
C LEU A 19 -6.55 -6.12 -10.37
N LEU A 20 -5.51 -5.99 -9.55
CA LEU A 20 -4.20 -6.64 -9.74
C LEU A 20 -4.13 -8.01 -9.05
N CYS A 21 -5.18 -8.43 -8.34
CA CYS A 21 -5.18 -9.64 -7.55
C CYS A 21 -6.16 -10.68 -8.14
N PRO A 22 -5.91 -11.99 -7.98
CA PRO A 22 -6.85 -13.02 -8.40
C PRO A 22 -8.20 -12.91 -7.64
N PRO A 23 -9.29 -13.42 -8.22
CA PRO A 23 -10.59 -13.45 -7.54
C PRO A 23 -10.52 -14.27 -6.25
N GLY A 24 -11.30 -13.86 -5.23
CA GLY A 24 -11.28 -14.50 -3.91
C GLY A 24 -10.18 -14.00 -2.96
N THR A 25 -9.44 -12.97 -3.35
CA THR A 25 -8.42 -12.34 -2.52
C THR A 25 -9.00 -11.81 -1.20
N VAL A 26 -8.34 -12.16 -0.10
CA VAL A 26 -8.70 -11.72 1.25
C VAL A 26 -7.94 -10.44 1.60
N THR A 27 -8.64 -9.37 1.98
CA THR A 27 -8.01 -8.12 2.43
C THR A 27 -8.02 -8.04 3.96
N ILE A 28 -6.87 -7.70 4.53
CA ILE A 28 -6.67 -7.47 5.97
C ILE A 28 -6.16 -6.05 6.15
N ASP A 29 -6.93 -5.21 6.84
CA ASP A 29 -6.45 -3.91 7.32
C ASP A 29 -5.72 -4.14 8.65
N VAL A 30 -4.40 -3.99 8.64
CA VAL A 30 -3.55 -4.22 9.81
C VAL A 30 -3.86 -3.25 10.96
N ARG A 31 -4.54 -2.12 10.67
CA ARG A 31 -4.98 -1.18 11.70
C ARG A 31 -6.18 -1.69 12.48
N THR A 32 -7.15 -2.31 11.82
CA THR A 32 -8.48 -2.57 12.39
C THR A 32 -8.75 -4.04 12.61
N ASP A 33 -8.17 -4.89 11.78
CA ASP A 33 -8.48 -6.31 11.80
C ASP A 33 -7.54 -7.03 12.77
N PRO A 34 -8.07 -7.87 13.67
CA PRO A 34 -7.24 -8.63 14.57
C PRO A 34 -6.35 -9.57 13.75
N VAL A 35 -5.04 -9.34 13.80
CA VAL A 35 -4.02 -10.23 13.20
C VAL A 35 -4.04 -11.53 14.00
N ARG A 36 -4.99 -12.42 13.70
CA ARG A 36 -5.05 -13.77 14.26
C ARG A 36 -4.63 -14.76 13.19
N ALA A 37 -3.76 -15.68 13.57
CA ALA A 37 -3.07 -16.67 12.75
C ALA A 37 -4.00 -17.78 12.17
N GLY A 38 -5.17 -17.40 11.67
CA GLY A 38 -6.23 -18.32 11.26
C GLY A 38 -6.75 -18.08 9.84
N LEU A 39 -5.95 -17.50 8.94
CA LEU A 39 -6.25 -17.62 7.51
C LEU A 39 -6.25 -19.12 7.19
N ALA A 40 -7.40 -19.64 6.76
CA ALA A 40 -7.57 -21.05 6.45
C ALA A 40 -6.47 -21.49 5.47
N SER A 41 -5.74 -22.56 5.81
CA SER A 41 -4.71 -23.13 4.95
C SER A 41 -5.24 -23.32 3.53
N GLY A 42 -4.60 -22.65 2.59
CA GLY A 42 -4.88 -22.67 1.16
C GLY A 42 -4.04 -21.60 0.48
N GLU A 43 -3.71 -21.80 -0.79
CA GLU A 43 -2.97 -20.86 -1.65
C GLU A 43 -3.76 -19.58 -1.99
N LEU A 44 -4.52 -19.07 -1.02
CA LEU A 44 -5.36 -17.91 -1.21
C LEU A 44 -4.48 -16.66 -1.27
N PRO A 45 -4.66 -15.80 -2.29
CA PRO A 45 -4.03 -14.50 -2.33
C PRO A 45 -4.52 -13.63 -1.16
N VAL A 46 -3.57 -13.01 -0.47
CA VAL A 46 -3.78 -12.15 0.70
C VAL A 46 -3.26 -10.76 0.39
N VAL A 47 -4.08 -9.77 0.73
CA VAL A 47 -3.73 -8.36 0.64
C VAL A 47 -3.69 -7.76 2.03
N LEU A 48 -2.54 -7.24 2.43
CA LEU A 48 -2.37 -6.50 3.68
C LEU A 48 -2.33 -5.00 3.39
N VAL A 49 -3.10 -4.21 4.11
CA VAL A 49 -3.15 -2.75 3.93
C VAL A 49 -2.86 -2.01 5.24
N ASP A 50 -2.16 -0.87 5.15
CA ASP A 50 -1.92 0.03 6.30
C ASP A 50 -1.77 1.49 5.80
N GLN A 51 -2.53 2.40 6.41
CA GLN A 51 -2.64 3.84 6.08
C GLN A 51 -1.70 4.73 6.93
N ARG A 52 -0.87 4.14 7.79
CA ARG A 52 0.06 4.89 8.66
C ARG A 52 1.42 5.07 8.00
N LEU A 53 2.07 6.20 8.29
CA LEU A 53 3.46 6.47 7.88
C LEU A 53 4.40 5.33 8.30
N PHE A 54 5.41 5.05 7.47
CA PHE A 54 6.40 4.00 7.70
C PHE A 54 5.79 2.59 7.87
N SER A 55 4.61 2.34 7.28
CA SER A 55 3.89 1.06 7.37
C SER A 55 4.63 -0.11 6.73
N ARG A 56 5.63 0.13 5.88
CA ARG A 56 6.45 -0.92 5.26
C ARG A 56 6.97 -1.95 6.27
N ARG A 57 7.54 -1.48 7.38
CA ARG A 57 8.10 -2.38 8.40
C ARG A 57 7.02 -3.19 9.12
N ARG A 58 5.87 -2.57 9.39
CA ARG A 58 4.73 -3.23 10.04
C ARG A 58 4.12 -4.26 9.11
N LEU A 59 3.82 -3.91 7.86
CA LEU A 59 3.27 -4.83 6.86
C LEU A 59 4.19 -6.04 6.62
N ARG A 60 5.51 -5.82 6.51
CA ARG A 60 6.48 -6.93 6.41
C ARG A 60 6.59 -7.78 7.67
N LYS A 61 6.39 -7.19 8.85
CA LYS A 61 6.37 -7.94 10.10
C LYS A 61 5.10 -8.81 10.15
N THR A 62 3.93 -8.22 9.87
CA THR A 62 2.65 -8.92 9.82
C THR A 62 2.62 -10.01 8.74
N ALA A 63 3.16 -9.76 7.54
CA ALA A 63 3.28 -10.78 6.50
C ALA A 63 4.08 -11.99 6.98
N ARG A 64 5.22 -11.75 7.65
CA ARG A 64 6.05 -12.82 8.23
C ARG A 64 5.31 -13.59 9.33
N GLU A 65 4.63 -12.89 10.23
CA GLU A 65 3.83 -13.51 11.30
C GLU A 65 2.68 -14.37 10.75
N LEU A 66 2.12 -13.97 9.60
CA LEU A 66 1.06 -14.69 8.91
C LEU A 66 1.57 -15.74 7.90
N GLY A 67 2.90 -15.94 7.79
CA GLY A 67 3.48 -16.87 6.81
C GLY A 67 3.19 -16.52 5.35
N VAL A 68 2.91 -15.24 5.06
CA VAL A 68 2.62 -14.76 3.71
C VAL A 68 3.92 -14.47 2.98
N VAL A 69 4.12 -15.11 1.83
CA VAL A 69 5.18 -14.78 0.89
C VAL A 69 4.75 -13.54 0.12
N VAL A 70 5.50 -12.45 0.31
CA VAL A 70 5.23 -11.16 -0.35
C VAL A 70 5.64 -11.24 -1.82
N GLU A 71 4.70 -10.97 -2.71
CA GLU A 71 4.94 -10.97 -4.16
C GLU A 71 5.09 -9.55 -4.68
N ARG A 72 4.24 -8.63 -4.20
CA ARG A 72 4.25 -7.23 -4.61
C ARG A 72 3.99 -6.29 -3.43
N GLU A 73 4.68 -5.15 -3.45
CA GLU A 73 4.47 -4.07 -2.49
C GLU A 73 4.11 -2.81 -3.27
N PHE A 74 3.02 -2.15 -2.88
CA PHE A 74 2.56 -0.92 -3.49
C PHE A 74 2.48 0.22 -2.47
N VAL A 75 2.73 1.41 -2.97
CA VAL A 75 2.43 2.69 -2.34
C VAL A 75 1.12 3.22 -2.94
N VAL A 76 0.22 3.66 -2.08
CA VAL A 76 -1.08 4.21 -2.46
C VAL A 76 -1.18 5.65 -2.01
N LEU A 77 -1.53 6.54 -2.94
CA LEU A 77 -1.62 7.98 -2.72
C LEU A 77 -3.01 8.52 -3.13
N PRO A 78 -3.52 9.56 -2.45
CA PRO A 78 -3.05 10.07 -1.15
C PRO A 78 -3.45 9.17 0.03
N SER A 79 -4.45 8.29 -0.15
CA SER A 79 -4.88 7.34 0.87
C SER A 79 -5.49 6.07 0.27
N ILE A 80 -5.51 5.00 1.06
CA ILE A 80 -6.19 3.72 0.79
C ILE A 80 -7.71 3.93 0.69
N GLU A 81 -8.27 4.87 1.46
CA GLU A 81 -9.71 5.15 1.45
C GLU A 81 -10.16 5.92 0.19
N ARG A 82 -9.27 6.75 -0.38
CA ARG A 82 -9.50 7.52 -1.61
C ARG A 82 -8.27 7.48 -2.50
N PRO A 83 -7.99 6.33 -3.13
CA PRO A 83 -6.78 6.16 -3.93
C PRO A 83 -6.92 6.89 -5.26
N MET A 84 -5.91 7.70 -5.58
CA MET A 84 -5.74 8.32 -6.90
C MET A 84 -4.65 7.62 -7.71
N VAL A 85 -3.56 7.20 -7.05
CA VAL A 85 -2.42 6.56 -7.71
C VAL A 85 -1.93 5.38 -6.88
N VAL A 86 -1.61 4.28 -7.56
CA VAL A 86 -0.93 3.10 -7.01
C VAL A 86 0.43 2.98 -7.70
N ILE A 87 1.49 2.84 -6.91
CA ILE A 87 2.88 2.86 -7.38
C ILE A 87 3.56 1.61 -6.82
N ASP A 88 4.32 0.87 -7.62
CA ASP A 88 5.19 -0.18 -7.10
C ASP A 88 6.23 0.40 -6.12
N ASP A 89 6.51 -0.29 -5.01
CA ASP A 89 7.53 0.12 -4.01
C ASP A 89 8.96 -0.18 -4.49
N THR A 90 9.27 0.23 -5.71
CA THR A 90 10.57 0.11 -6.36
C THR A 90 11.21 1.49 -6.55
N ALA A 91 12.54 1.51 -6.63
CA ALA A 91 13.29 2.76 -6.82
C ALA A 91 12.91 3.47 -8.14
N GLU A 92 12.64 2.70 -9.20
CA GLU A 92 12.29 3.22 -10.51
C GLU A 92 10.89 3.84 -10.52
N ALA A 93 9.89 3.13 -10.01
CA ALA A 93 8.51 3.62 -9.99
C ALA A 93 8.36 4.86 -9.09
N ILE A 94 9.01 4.88 -7.92
CA ILE A 94 8.98 6.04 -7.02
C ILE A 94 9.68 7.24 -7.65
N ARG A 95 10.85 7.06 -8.29
CA ARG A 95 11.53 8.16 -9.00
C ARG A 95 10.67 8.68 -10.14
N HIS A 96 10.12 7.79 -10.96
CA HIS A 96 9.26 8.15 -12.07
C HIS A 96 8.04 8.96 -11.60
N PHE A 97 7.40 8.56 -10.50
CA PHE A 97 6.31 9.33 -9.90
C PHE A 97 6.75 10.76 -9.57
N TRP A 98 7.86 10.94 -8.87
CA TRP A 98 8.33 12.28 -8.48
C TRP A 98 8.74 13.16 -9.67
N THR A 99 9.25 12.56 -10.76
CA THR A 99 9.73 13.30 -11.92
C THR A 99 8.65 13.58 -12.96
N ALA A 100 7.72 12.65 -13.19
CA ALA A 100 6.80 12.67 -14.31
C ALA A 100 5.33 12.87 -13.91
N VAL A 101 4.94 12.47 -12.70
CA VAL A 101 3.52 12.49 -12.25
C VAL A 101 3.28 13.59 -11.22
N ALA A 102 4.17 13.73 -10.25
CA ALA A 102 4.07 14.75 -9.22
C ALA A 102 4.43 16.13 -9.79
N THR A 103 3.39 16.89 -10.14
CA THR A 103 3.51 18.26 -10.66
C THR A 103 2.66 19.22 -9.85
N VAL A 104 3.16 20.44 -9.64
CA VAL A 104 2.35 21.54 -9.13
C VAL A 104 1.64 22.19 -10.32
N PRO A 105 0.30 22.24 -10.35
CA PRO A 105 -0.41 22.91 -11.43
C PRO A 105 -0.05 24.41 -11.46
N PRO A 106 0.26 24.99 -12.63
CA PRO A 106 0.51 26.42 -12.77
C PRO A 106 -0.78 27.20 -12.48
N GLY A 107 -0.69 28.31 -11.73
CA GLY A 107 -1.83 29.20 -11.45
C GLY A 107 -2.28 29.28 -9.98
N VAL A 108 -1.71 28.49 -9.07
CA VAL A 108 -2.00 28.59 -7.61
C VAL A 108 -0.98 29.53 -6.95
N ALA A 109 -1.10 30.83 -7.22
CA ALA A 109 -0.01 31.82 -7.09
C ALA A 109 0.68 31.87 -5.71
N VAL A 110 -0.03 31.60 -4.61
CA VAL A 110 0.53 31.76 -3.25
C VAL A 110 1.25 30.50 -2.76
N THR A 111 0.81 29.31 -3.20
CA THR A 111 1.39 28.02 -2.75
C THR A 111 2.31 27.39 -3.80
N ALA A 112 2.30 27.87 -5.05
CA ALA A 112 3.07 27.30 -6.14
C ALA A 112 4.59 27.30 -5.88
N LEU A 113 5.14 28.40 -5.35
CA LEU A 113 6.56 28.53 -5.02
C LEU A 113 7.01 27.53 -3.92
N PRO A 114 6.40 27.54 -2.71
CA PRO A 114 6.79 26.59 -1.67
C PRO A 114 6.50 25.13 -2.04
N ALA A 115 5.41 24.85 -2.76
CA ALA A 115 5.10 23.50 -3.22
C ALA A 115 6.12 23.01 -4.27
N SER A 116 6.55 23.88 -5.18
CA SER A 116 7.59 23.55 -6.17
C SER A 116 8.95 23.33 -5.50
N ALA A 117 9.29 24.13 -4.49
CA ALA A 117 10.51 23.95 -3.71
C ALA A 117 10.49 22.62 -2.94
N LEU A 118 9.36 22.29 -2.30
CA LEU A 118 9.15 21.00 -1.63
C LEU A 118 9.28 19.82 -2.62
N LEU A 119 8.64 19.90 -3.80
CA LEU A 119 8.82 18.86 -4.82
C LEU A 119 10.28 18.72 -5.26
N GLY A 120 10.99 19.83 -5.42
CA GLY A 120 12.43 19.84 -5.70
C GLY A 120 13.23 19.10 -4.63
N LEU A 121 12.98 19.39 -3.35
CA LEU A 121 13.62 18.72 -2.22
C LEU A 121 13.31 17.22 -2.19
N VAL A 122 12.04 16.85 -2.40
CA VAL A 122 11.60 15.44 -2.40
C VAL A 122 12.25 14.65 -3.53
N ARG A 123 12.51 15.26 -4.69
CA ARG A 123 13.24 14.64 -5.81
C ARG A 123 14.71 14.35 -5.49
N LEU A 124 15.31 15.10 -4.57
CA LEU A 124 16.70 14.90 -4.12
C LEU A 124 16.82 13.87 -2.99
N LEU A 125 15.72 13.61 -2.27
CA LEU A 125 15.70 12.65 -1.18
C LEU A 125 15.79 11.20 -1.69
N PRO A 126 16.47 10.30 -0.95
CA PRO A 126 16.48 8.88 -1.25
C PRO A 126 15.07 8.32 -1.39
N TRP A 127 14.81 7.55 -2.45
CA TRP A 127 13.51 6.91 -2.70
C TRP A 127 13.01 6.08 -1.51
N ARG A 128 13.93 5.52 -0.71
CA ARG A 128 13.60 4.75 0.49
C ARG A 128 12.90 5.61 1.54
N LEU A 129 13.26 6.88 1.65
CA LEU A 129 12.65 7.83 2.59
C LEU A 129 11.31 8.31 2.06
N THR A 130 11.26 8.75 0.81
CA THR A 130 10.04 9.30 0.20
C THR A 130 8.97 8.23 0.01
N GLY A 131 9.37 7.01 -0.37
CA GLY A 131 8.50 5.85 -0.39
C GLY A 131 8.04 5.43 1.01
N ALA A 132 8.92 5.39 2.01
CA ALA A 132 8.54 4.95 3.35
C ALA A 132 7.63 5.95 4.09
N ALA A 133 7.76 7.25 3.79
CA ALA A 133 6.89 8.31 4.27
C ALA A 133 5.54 8.35 3.54
N ALA A 134 5.29 7.46 2.58
CA ALA A 134 3.99 7.41 1.93
C ALA A 134 2.88 6.97 2.90
N PRO A 135 1.70 7.61 2.83
CA PRO A 135 0.60 7.39 3.76
C PRO A 135 -0.06 6.02 3.59
N GLY A 136 -0.41 5.61 2.36
CA GLY A 136 -1.03 4.31 2.10
C GLY A 136 -0.03 3.28 1.59
N ARG A 137 -0.09 2.06 2.12
CA ARG A 137 0.67 0.91 1.60
C ARG A 137 -0.19 -0.34 1.52
N VAL A 138 0.07 -1.10 0.47
CA VAL A 138 -0.60 -2.36 0.16
C VAL A 138 0.47 -3.40 -0.12
N VAL A 139 0.34 -4.57 0.49
CA VAL A 139 1.20 -5.72 0.23
C VAL A 139 0.33 -6.84 -0.31
N VAL A 140 0.68 -7.36 -1.47
CA VAL A 140 0.04 -8.52 -2.08
C VAL A 140 0.98 -9.70 -1.96
N GLY A 141 0.44 -10.82 -1.50
CA GLY A 141 1.17 -12.05 -1.39
C GLY A 141 0.25 -13.25 -1.32
N ARG A 142 0.85 -14.41 -1.10
CA ARG A 142 0.12 -15.67 -0.91
C ARG A 142 0.71 -16.44 0.26
N ARG A 143 -0.13 -17.24 0.90
CA ARG A 143 0.33 -18.22 1.87
C ARG A 143 0.59 -19.54 1.14
N PRO A 144 1.78 -20.15 1.25
CA PRO A 144 2.05 -21.46 0.70
C PRO A 144 1.33 -22.57 1.49
#